data_AF-A0A4P6Q207-F1
#
_entry.id   AF-A0A4P6Q207-F1
#
_cell.length_a   1.000
_cell.length_b   1.000
_cell.length_c   1.000
_cell.angle_alpha   90.00
_cell.angle_beta   90.00
_cell.angle_gamma   90.00
#
_symmetry.space_group_name_H-M   'P 1'
#
loop_
_entity.id
_entity.type
_entity.pdbx_description
1 polymer ?
#
loop_
_entity_poly.entity_id
_entity_poly.type
_entity_poly.pdbx_seq_one_letter_code
_entity_poly.pdbx_strand_id
1 'polypeptide(L)'
;MAGKVRGVTEEQARRRLVSSETTLAGLLRHLAVVECKWFRLVVAGGDAEELHLPGRGESWVVPEDATLASLTADYERGCADSRAIAARYSLDDVFDSGEDITVSLRWILVHMIEETARHAGHADILREQTDGSTGDGESG
;
A
#
# COMPACT_ATOMS: atom_id res chain seq x y z
N MET A 1 1.57 -3.60 7.07
CA MET A 1 0.15 -3.74 6.67
C MET A 1 -0.36 -5.18 6.62
N ALA A 2 0.33 -6.14 5.98
CA ALA A 2 -0.15 -7.54 5.84
C ALA A 2 -0.67 -8.20 7.14
N GLY A 3 -0.03 -7.93 8.29
CA GLY A 3 -0.51 -8.41 9.59
C GLY A 3 -1.92 -7.92 9.97
N LYS A 4 -2.30 -6.70 9.56
CA LYS A 4 -3.60 -6.08 9.85
C LYS A 4 -4.78 -6.77 9.17
N VAL A 5 -4.55 -7.67 8.22
CA VAL A 5 -5.62 -8.43 7.56
C VAL A 5 -5.65 -9.91 7.96
N ARG A 6 -4.77 -10.32 8.88
CA ARG A 6 -4.78 -11.70 9.39
C ARG A 6 -6.08 -11.97 10.15
N GLY A 7 -6.71 -13.11 9.86
CA GLY A 7 -7.95 -13.56 10.49
C GLY A 7 -9.22 -12.86 9.97
N VAL A 8 -9.10 -11.96 8.99
CA VAL A 8 -10.22 -11.23 8.38
C VAL A 8 -10.78 -12.06 7.21
N THR A 9 -12.11 -12.16 7.11
CA THR A 9 -12.76 -12.81 5.95
C THR A 9 -12.80 -11.88 4.74
N GLU A 10 -13.01 -12.43 3.54
CA GLU A 10 -13.17 -11.63 2.31
C GLU A 10 -14.31 -10.60 2.42
N GLU A 11 -15.44 -11.02 2.99
CA GLU A 11 -16.58 -10.14 3.24
C GLU A 11 -16.19 -9.01 4.20
N GLN A 12 -15.58 -9.34 5.34
CA GLN A 12 -15.11 -8.34 6.29
C GLN A 12 -14.12 -7.36 5.68
N ALA A 13 -13.19 -7.84 4.85
CA ALA A 13 -12.17 -7.01 4.24
C ALA A 13 -12.74 -6.00 3.23
N ARG A 14 -13.86 -6.33 2.59
CA ARG A 14 -14.56 -5.50 1.60
C ARG A 14 -15.65 -4.60 2.20
N ARG A 15 -15.99 -4.77 3.49
CA ARG A 15 -17.01 -3.94 4.15
C ARG A 15 -16.56 -2.49 4.28
N ARG A 16 -17.45 -1.58 3.90
CA ARG A 16 -17.33 -0.13 4.13
C ARG A 16 -17.95 0.21 5.49
N LEU A 17 -17.14 0.67 6.42
CA LEU A 17 -17.55 0.98 7.81
C LEU A 17 -17.51 2.47 8.14
N VAL A 18 -17.02 3.29 7.21
CA VAL A 18 -16.91 4.74 7.35
C VAL A 18 -17.55 5.44 6.15
N SER A 19 -17.78 6.74 6.25
CA SER A 19 -18.38 7.53 5.17
C SER A 19 -17.48 7.69 3.95
N SER A 20 -16.16 7.49 4.06
CA SER A 20 -15.27 7.35 2.90
C SER A 20 -15.42 5.96 2.26
N GLU A 21 -14.88 5.76 1.06
CA GLU A 21 -14.85 4.45 0.39
C GLU A 21 -13.75 3.51 0.93
N THR A 22 -13.19 3.82 2.11
CA THR A 22 -12.08 3.08 2.70
C THR A 22 -12.55 1.72 3.23
N THR A 23 -11.85 0.67 2.81
CA THR A 23 -12.02 -0.72 3.26
C THR A 23 -10.64 -1.33 3.59
N LEU A 24 -10.59 -2.44 4.33
CA LEU A 24 -9.32 -3.13 4.64
C LEU A 24 -8.64 -3.65 3.36
N ALA A 25 -9.43 -4.23 2.45
CA ALA A 25 -8.93 -4.69 1.14
C ALA A 25 -8.42 -3.50 0.30
N GLY A 26 -9.15 -2.38 0.31
CA GLY A 26 -8.74 -1.15 -0.39
C GLY A 26 -7.45 -0.57 0.15
N LEU A 27 -7.24 -0.55 1.47
CA LEU A 27 -5.99 -0.10 2.11
C LEU A 27 -4.79 -0.95 1.67
N LEU A 28 -4.97 -2.27 1.63
CA LEU A 28 -3.90 -3.19 1.23
C LEU A 28 -3.54 -3.03 -0.24
N ARG A 29 -4.55 -2.94 -1.12
CA ARG A 29 -4.34 -2.66 -2.54
C ARG A 29 -3.66 -1.32 -2.76
N HIS A 30 -4.12 -0.28 -2.07
CA HIS A 30 -3.56 1.06 -2.19
C HIS A 30 -2.06 1.06 -1.88
N LEU A 31 -1.66 0.46 -0.75
CA LEU A 31 -0.25 0.38 -0.39
C LEU A 31 0.57 -0.43 -1.40
N ALA A 32 0.02 -1.51 -1.97
CA ALA A 32 0.71 -2.25 -3.04
C ALA A 32 0.93 -1.39 -4.31
N VAL A 33 -0.06 -0.58 -4.68
CA VAL A 33 0.04 0.38 -5.79
C VAL A 33 1.07 1.47 -5.50
N VAL A 34 1.11 2.00 -4.27
CA VAL A 34 2.07 3.02 -3.85
C VAL A 34 3.51 2.49 -3.88
N GLU A 35 3.75 1.26 -3.41
CA GLU A 35 5.05 0.58 -3.53
C GLU A 35 5.48 0.46 -5.01
N CYS A 36 4.57 -0.02 -5.88
CA CYS A 36 4.85 -0.15 -7.31
C CYS A 36 5.17 1.21 -7.96
N LYS A 37 4.35 2.24 -7.69
CA LYS A 37 4.54 3.58 -8.23
C LYS A 37 5.91 4.16 -7.83
N TRP A 38 6.27 4.12 -6.55
CA TRP A 38 7.52 4.77 -6.13
C TRP A 38 8.76 4.01 -6.58
N PHE A 39 8.77 2.69 -6.52
CA PHE A 39 10.00 1.96 -6.80
C PHE A 39 10.11 1.48 -8.24
N ARG A 40 9.02 0.94 -8.81
CA ARG A 40 9.07 0.37 -10.17
C ARG A 40 8.87 1.43 -11.24
N LEU A 41 7.94 2.37 -11.03
CA LEU A 41 7.75 3.48 -11.97
C LEU A 41 8.81 4.56 -11.77
N VAL A 42 8.90 5.16 -10.58
CA VAL A 42 9.78 6.34 -10.38
C VAL A 42 11.26 5.96 -10.27
N VAL A 43 11.65 5.11 -9.31
CA VAL A 43 13.09 4.82 -9.07
C VAL A 43 13.71 3.98 -10.21
N ALA A 44 12.99 2.96 -10.68
CA ALA A 44 13.47 2.10 -11.76
C ALA A 44 13.16 2.62 -13.17
N GLY A 45 12.43 3.74 -13.29
CA GLY A 45 12.09 4.35 -14.58
C GLY A 45 11.19 3.48 -15.46
N GLY A 46 10.29 2.70 -14.85
CA GLY A 46 9.32 1.87 -15.57
C GLY A 46 8.25 2.68 -16.29
N ASP A 47 7.35 1.99 -16.98
CA ASP A 47 6.19 2.58 -17.64
C ASP A 47 4.89 2.27 -16.88
N ALA A 48 3.99 3.25 -16.79
CA ALA A 48 2.76 3.11 -15.98
C ALA A 48 1.75 2.13 -16.58
N GLU A 49 1.66 2.06 -17.91
CA GLU A 49 0.74 1.16 -18.62
C GLU A 49 1.24 -0.29 -18.52
N GLU A 50 2.55 -0.51 -18.71
CA GLU A 50 3.19 -1.83 -18.54
C GLU A 50 3.09 -2.36 -17.10
N LEU A 51 3.13 -1.47 -16.11
CA LEU A 51 2.96 -1.80 -14.70
C LEU A 51 1.49 -1.95 -14.30
N HIS A 52 0.55 -1.69 -15.21
CA HIS A 52 -0.89 -1.69 -14.97
C HIS A 52 -1.28 -0.83 -13.76
N LEU A 53 -0.62 0.32 -13.59
CA LEU A 53 -0.94 1.24 -12.51
C LEU A 53 -2.33 1.82 -12.73
N PRO A 54 -3.19 1.86 -11.69
CA PRO A 54 -4.54 2.38 -11.82
C PRO A 54 -4.54 3.90 -12.03
N GLY A 55 -5.66 4.43 -12.53
CA GLY A 55 -5.85 5.86 -12.71
C GLY A 55 -5.83 6.65 -11.40
N ARG A 56 -5.81 7.99 -11.53
CA ARG A 56 -5.80 8.89 -10.37
C ARG A 56 -7.03 8.65 -9.49
N GLY A 57 -6.80 8.32 -8.22
CA GLY A 57 -7.87 8.05 -7.24
C GLY A 57 -8.39 6.61 -7.24
N GLU A 58 -7.96 5.77 -8.17
CA GLU A 58 -8.45 4.40 -8.33
C GLU A 58 -7.62 3.37 -7.56
N SER A 59 -6.56 3.77 -6.86
CA SER A 59 -5.67 2.89 -6.09
C SER A 59 -6.37 2.13 -4.95
N TRP A 60 -7.57 2.55 -4.57
CA TRP A 60 -8.41 1.94 -3.54
C TRP A 60 -9.44 0.94 -4.09
N VAL A 61 -9.68 0.95 -5.40
CA VAL A 61 -10.71 0.13 -6.05
C VAL A 61 -10.23 -1.31 -6.16
N VAL A 62 -10.83 -2.20 -5.36
CA VAL A 62 -10.46 -3.62 -5.34
C VAL A 62 -11.15 -4.36 -6.49
N PRO A 63 -10.40 -5.04 -7.38
CA PRO A 63 -11.01 -5.87 -8.43
C PRO A 63 -11.98 -6.90 -7.84
N GLU A 64 -13.05 -7.22 -8.57
CA GLU A 64 -14.08 -8.15 -8.10
C GLU A 64 -13.53 -9.57 -7.83
N ASP A 65 -12.56 -10.00 -8.65
CA ASP A 65 -11.91 -11.30 -8.59
C ASP A 65 -10.71 -11.36 -7.64
N ALA A 66 -10.26 -10.21 -7.11
CA ALA A 66 -9.17 -10.17 -6.15
C ALA A 66 -9.57 -10.84 -4.83
N THR A 67 -8.66 -11.60 -4.24
CA THR A 67 -8.82 -12.18 -2.89
C THR A 67 -7.95 -11.43 -1.90
N LEU A 68 -8.26 -11.49 -0.61
CA LEU A 68 -7.41 -10.94 0.42
C LEU A 68 -6.00 -11.57 0.39
N ALA A 69 -5.93 -12.86 0.05
CA ALA A 69 -4.66 -13.56 -0.16
C ALA A 69 -3.86 -12.98 -1.33
N SER A 70 -4.50 -12.74 -2.49
CA SER A 70 -3.80 -12.14 -3.64
C SER A 70 -3.36 -10.71 -3.36
N LEU A 71 -4.21 -9.89 -2.73
CA LEU A 71 -3.86 -8.52 -2.33
C LEU A 71 -2.70 -8.49 -1.32
N THR A 72 -2.67 -9.44 -0.39
CA THR A 72 -1.55 -9.58 0.57
C THR A 72 -0.26 -9.93 -0.16
N ALA A 73 -0.31 -10.91 -1.06
CA ALA A 73 0.83 -11.32 -1.87
C ALA A 73 1.34 -10.18 -2.78
N ASP A 74 0.43 -9.36 -3.32
CA ASP A 74 0.77 -8.20 -4.14
C ASP A 74 1.48 -7.13 -3.32
N TYR A 75 1.00 -6.82 -2.12
CA TYR A 75 1.66 -5.90 -1.21
C TYR A 75 3.04 -6.41 -0.78
N GLU A 76 3.15 -7.67 -0.38
CA GLU A 76 4.42 -8.27 0.05
C GLU A 76 5.45 -8.31 -1.07
N ARG A 77 5.02 -8.64 -2.30
CA ARG A 77 5.84 -8.58 -3.50
C ARG A 77 6.27 -7.14 -3.81
N GLY A 78 5.36 -6.18 -3.73
CA GLY A 78 5.67 -4.76 -3.83
C GLY A 78 6.78 -4.35 -2.86
N CYS A 79 6.64 -4.66 -1.57
CA CYS A 79 7.67 -4.35 -0.59
C CYS A 79 9.02 -5.05 -0.89
N ALA A 80 9.01 -6.27 -1.44
CA ALA A 80 10.21 -6.99 -1.81
C ALA A 80 10.92 -6.35 -3.02
N ASP A 81 10.17 -5.99 -4.06
CA ASP A 81 10.66 -5.25 -5.22
C ASP A 81 11.25 -3.91 -4.78
N SER A 82 10.54 -3.16 -3.92
CA SER A 82 10.98 -1.89 -3.37
C SER A 82 12.34 -2.00 -2.68
N ARG A 83 12.53 -3.00 -1.80
CA ARG A 83 13.82 -3.24 -1.14
C ARG A 83 14.93 -3.56 -2.14
N ALA A 84 14.64 -4.42 -3.13
CA ALA A 84 15.62 -4.85 -4.12
C ALA A 84 16.05 -3.71 -5.06
N ILE A 85 15.13 -2.79 -5.38
CA ILE A 85 15.39 -1.61 -6.18
C ILE A 85 16.16 -0.58 -5.36
N ALA A 86 15.69 -0.25 -4.15
CA ALA A 86 16.32 0.74 -3.26
C ALA A 86 17.79 0.40 -2.96
N ALA A 87 18.11 -0.89 -2.80
CA ALA A 87 19.48 -1.35 -2.52
C ALA A 87 20.51 -1.02 -3.61
N ARG A 88 20.08 -0.55 -4.79
CA ARG A 88 20.95 -0.20 -5.92
C ARG A 88 21.40 1.26 -5.90
N TYR A 89 20.84 2.08 -5.00
CA TYR A 89 20.98 3.53 -5.00
C TYR A 89 21.42 4.04 -3.63
N SER A 90 22.03 5.23 -3.62
CA SER A 90 22.32 5.96 -2.39
C SER A 90 21.06 6.69 -1.90
N LEU A 91 21.01 7.01 -0.61
CA LEU A 91 19.89 7.76 -0.02
C LEU A 91 19.74 9.17 -0.61
N ASP A 92 20.81 9.73 -1.14
CA ASP A 92 20.84 11.10 -1.68
C ASP A 92 20.69 11.12 -3.21
N ASP A 93 20.57 9.96 -3.85
CA ASP A 93 20.23 9.86 -5.27
C ASP A 93 18.82 10.42 -5.49
N VAL A 94 18.64 11.13 -6.60
CA VAL A 94 17.41 11.87 -6.92
C VAL A 94 16.71 11.31 -8.15
N PHE A 95 15.39 11.34 -8.12
CA PHE A 95 14.50 10.81 -9.15
C PHE A 95 13.44 11.84 -9.51
N ASP A 96 13.10 11.92 -10.78
CA ASP A 96 11.95 12.67 -11.26
C ASP A 96 10.68 11.87 -10.94
N SER A 97 9.84 12.40 -10.04
CA SER A 97 8.58 11.75 -9.68
C SER A 97 7.44 12.03 -10.66
N GLY A 98 7.72 12.81 -11.72
CA GLY A 98 6.72 13.50 -12.51
C GLY A 98 6.24 14.78 -11.83
N GLU A 99 5.29 15.46 -12.48
CA GLU A 99 4.67 16.70 -11.99
C GLU A 99 5.67 17.83 -11.64
N ASP A 100 6.81 17.90 -12.34
CA ASP A 100 7.91 18.86 -12.14
C ASP A 100 8.54 18.82 -10.72
N ILE A 101 8.47 17.66 -10.05
CA ILE A 101 9.01 17.46 -8.71
C ILE A 101 10.12 16.41 -8.74
N THR A 102 11.29 16.78 -8.23
CA THR A 102 12.41 15.87 -7.98
C THR A 102 12.48 15.51 -6.50
N VAL A 103 12.61 14.22 -6.19
CA VAL A 103 12.71 13.71 -4.81
C VAL A 103 13.91 12.79 -4.66
N SER A 104 14.51 12.74 -3.46
CA SER A 104 15.58 11.80 -3.15
C SER A 104 15.05 10.43 -2.71
N LEU A 105 15.85 9.38 -2.82
CA LEU A 105 15.50 8.06 -2.27
C LEU A 105 15.17 8.16 -0.77
N ARG A 106 15.91 8.98 -0.02
CA ARG A 106 15.63 9.28 1.39
C ARG A 106 14.21 9.81 1.57
N TRP A 107 13.80 10.76 0.76
CA TRP A 107 12.44 11.31 0.82
C TRP A 107 11.41 10.24 0.52
N ILE A 108 11.61 9.43 -0.53
CA ILE A 108 10.71 8.34 -0.92
C ILE A 108 10.54 7.36 0.25
N LEU A 109 11.64 6.91 0.87
CA LEU A 109 11.58 5.97 1.98
C LEU A 109 10.84 6.54 3.21
N VAL A 110 11.05 7.82 3.53
CA VAL A 110 10.31 8.49 4.61
C VAL A 110 8.83 8.59 4.27
N HIS A 111 8.49 8.92 3.03
CA HIS A 111 7.11 8.96 2.56
C HIS A 111 6.44 7.58 2.62
N MET A 112 7.15 6.51 2.27
CA MET A 112 6.61 5.15 2.40
C MET A 112 6.34 4.75 3.86
N ILE A 113 7.18 5.17 4.80
CA ILE A 113 6.95 4.97 6.24
C ILE A 113 5.69 5.72 6.67
N GLU A 114 5.55 6.98 6.26
CA GLU A 114 4.39 7.81 6.57
C GLU A 114 3.08 7.26 5.99
N GLU A 115 3.06 6.88 4.71
CA GLU A 115 1.91 6.23 4.06
C GLU A 115 1.51 4.93 4.77
N THR A 116 2.49 4.07 5.06
CA THR A 116 2.23 2.80 5.74
C THR A 116 1.70 3.01 7.15
N ALA A 117 2.27 3.94 7.91
CA ALA A 117 1.84 4.24 9.28
C ALA A 117 0.45 4.87 9.32
N ARG A 118 0.17 5.84 8.45
CA ARG A 118 -1.15 6.46 8.28
C ARG A 118 -2.22 5.40 8.03
N HIS A 119 -1.97 4.51 7.07
CA HIS A 119 -2.94 3.50 6.67
C HIS A 119 -3.04 2.31 7.61
N ALA A 120 -1.99 2.00 8.36
CA ALA A 120 -2.09 1.07 9.48
C ALA A 120 -3.04 1.60 10.57
N GLY A 121 -3.00 2.90 10.89
CA GLY A 121 -3.95 3.51 11.83
C GLY A 121 -5.40 3.47 11.33
N HIS A 122 -5.64 3.69 10.04
CA HIS A 122 -6.98 3.49 9.46
C HIS A 122 -7.43 2.03 9.56
N ALA A 123 -6.52 1.08 9.32
CA ALA A 123 -6.81 -0.34 9.42
C ALA A 123 -7.21 -0.74 10.84
N ASP A 124 -6.58 -0.16 11.87
CA ASP A 124 -6.92 -0.41 13.28
C ASP A 124 -8.35 -0.02 13.60
N ILE A 125 -8.80 1.16 13.17
CA ILE A 125 -10.20 1.60 13.37
C ILE A 125 -11.20 0.71 12.64
N LEU A 126 -10.84 0.18 11.46
CA LEU A 126 -11.70 -0.75 10.74
C LEU A 126 -11.73 -2.13 11.39
N ARG A 127 -10.61 -2.59 11.95
CA ARG A 127 -10.52 -3.86 12.69
C ARG A 127 -11.31 -3.79 13.99
N GLU A 128 -11.19 -2.70 14.75
CA GLU A 128 -11.97 -2.47 15.97
C GLU A 128 -13.48 -2.64 15.72
N GLN A 129 -13.98 -2.05 14.64
CA GLN A 129 -15.40 -2.14 14.23
C GLN A 129 -15.81 -3.49 13.62
N THR A 130 -14.84 -4.29 13.15
CA THR A 130 -15.09 -5.55 12.46
C THR A 130 -15.07 -6.74 13.43
N ASP A 131 -14.04 -6.82 14.26
CA ASP A 131 -13.75 -7.97 15.12
C ASP A 131 -13.20 -7.58 16.50
N GLY A 132 -13.15 -6.28 16.83
CA GLY A 132 -12.64 -5.78 18.12
C GLY A 132 -11.12 -5.78 18.24
N SER A 133 -10.37 -6.23 17.23
CA SER A 133 -8.90 -6.22 17.27
C SER A 133 -8.36 -4.82 17.00
N THR A 134 -7.30 -4.43 17.72
CA THR A 134 -6.55 -3.19 17.46
C THR A 134 -5.04 -3.45 17.58
N GLY A 135 -4.20 -2.62 16.95
CA GLY A 135 -2.75 -2.68 17.13
C GLY A 135 -2.10 -3.94 16.54
N ASP A 136 -1.04 -4.45 17.18
CA ASP A 136 -0.27 -5.61 16.70
C ASP A 136 -0.85 -6.98 17.12
N GLY A 137 -2.12 -7.02 17.53
CA GLY A 137 -2.84 -8.27 17.80
C GLY A 137 -2.82 -8.74 19.26
N GLU A 138 -2.44 -7.89 20.21
CA GLU A 138 -2.70 -8.14 21.63
C GLU A 138 -4.01 -7.46 22.03
N SER A 139 -5.11 -8.17 21.85
CA SER A 139 -6.38 -7.81 22.50
C SER A 139 -6.29 -8.23 23.97
N GLY A 140 -6.29 -7.25 24.87
CA GLY A 140 -6.57 -7.46 26.30
C GLY A 140 -8.03 -7.77 26.56
#